data_AF-A0A4P6AZY4-F1
#
_entry.id   AF-A0A4P6AZY4-F1
#
_cell.length_a   1.000
_cell.length_b   1.000
_cell.length_c   1.000
_cell.angle_alpha   90.00
_cell.angle_beta   90.00
_cell.angle_gamma   90.00
#
_symmetry.space_group_name_H-M   'P 1'
#
loop_
_entity.id
_entity.type
_entity.pdbx_description
1 polymer ?
#
loop_
_entity_poly.entity_id
_entity_poly.type
_entity_poly.pdbx_seq_one_letter_code
_entity_poly.pdbx_strand_id
1 'polypeptide(L)'
;MQTFWQLYDVIERTFFFTLTRKIIGNIAFLFLFQVANFYLFYQVASAPSGEQTSLFSAMVTLFVLGTFSFAFTIFYLHYLIVRPVRALLDTLNDINHTQGDLSTRLPSFTRDEFREVSEAYNLFAGNLNTLVNQIYKDADKSSQASQVMASAVKDVNGQVATQKALSHTINESAHTVSTSIGDIASASDQVSSTNEQNLTSATSANENLLMSQQQITKITALLQQFSTTVKGLQDNAENVRSILSMVEGFADQTNLLALNAAIEAARAGDAGRGFAVVADEVRTLSAKVADATQKT
;
A
#
# COMPACT_ATOMS: atom_id res chain seq x y z
N MET A 1 -81.46 7.09 -31.36
CA MET A 1 -80.48 5.98 -31.20
C MET A 1 -79.73 6.07 -29.87
N GLN A 2 -79.06 7.19 -29.53
CA GLN A 2 -78.33 7.33 -28.25
C GLN A 2 -79.20 7.20 -26.99
N THR A 3 -80.42 7.75 -27.00
CA THR A 3 -81.36 7.68 -25.86
C THR A 3 -81.82 6.26 -25.54
N PHE A 4 -81.96 5.39 -26.55
CA PHE A 4 -82.33 3.99 -26.37
C PHE A 4 -81.22 3.19 -25.68
N TRP A 5 -79.97 3.37 -26.12
CA TRP A 5 -78.82 2.69 -25.52
C TRP A 5 -78.55 3.18 -24.09
N GLN A 6 -78.75 4.47 -23.81
CA GLN A 6 -78.67 5.00 -22.45
C GLN A 6 -79.76 4.41 -21.55
N LEU A 7 -81.00 4.32 -22.05
CA LEU A 7 -82.09 3.71 -21.30
C LEU A 7 -81.85 2.21 -21.06
N TYR A 8 -81.38 1.48 -22.08
CA TYR A 8 -80.98 0.08 -21.95
C TYR A 8 -79.87 -0.09 -20.92
N ASP A 9 -78.84 0.75 -20.95
CA ASP A 9 -77.73 0.70 -20.00
C ASP A 9 -78.17 0.99 -18.56
N VAL A 10 -79.10 1.93 -18.36
CA VAL A 10 -79.69 2.22 -17.04
C VAL A 10 -80.54 1.04 -16.56
N ILE A 11 -81.40 0.49 -17.42
CA ILE A 11 -82.23 -0.68 -17.07
C ILE A 11 -81.34 -1.89 -16.76
N GLU A 12 -80.29 -2.12 -17.55
CA GLU A 12 -79.34 -3.20 -17.34
C GLU A 12 -78.61 -3.02 -16.00
N ARG A 13 -78.16 -1.80 -15.69
CA ARG A 13 -77.49 -1.48 -14.43
C ARG A 13 -78.40 -1.66 -13.22
N THR A 14 -79.66 -1.25 -13.32
CA THR A 14 -80.58 -1.21 -12.18
C THR A 14 -81.26 -2.55 -11.93
N PHE A 15 -81.69 -3.25 -12.98
CA PHE A 15 -82.50 -4.47 -12.86
C PHE A 15 -81.77 -5.75 -13.28
N PHE A 16 -80.86 -5.66 -14.26
CA PHE A 16 -80.26 -6.82 -14.92
C PHE A 16 -78.72 -6.83 -14.87
N PHE A 17 -78.15 -6.47 -13.71
CA PHE A 17 -76.70 -6.37 -13.53
C PHE A 17 -76.00 -7.73 -13.33
N THR A 18 -76.75 -8.84 -13.34
CA THR A 18 -76.18 -10.20 -13.33
C THR A 18 -76.78 -11.03 -14.45
N LEU A 19 -76.01 -11.97 -14.95
CA LEU A 19 -76.43 -12.99 -15.92
C LEU A 19 -77.59 -13.79 -15.36
N THR A 20 -77.53 -14.12 -14.08
CA THR A 20 -78.61 -14.82 -13.38
C THR A 20 -79.92 -14.02 -13.44
N ARG A 21 -79.88 -12.70 -13.16
CA ARG A 21 -81.07 -11.84 -13.26
C ARG A 21 -81.58 -11.71 -14.69
N LYS A 22 -80.68 -11.64 -15.69
CA LYS A 22 -81.04 -11.64 -17.11
C LYS A 22 -81.75 -12.94 -17.51
N ILE A 23 -81.23 -14.09 -17.10
CA ILE A 23 -81.82 -15.40 -17.38
C ILE A 23 -83.18 -15.54 -16.68
N ILE A 24 -83.24 -15.28 -15.37
CA ILE A 24 -84.49 -15.37 -14.59
C ILE A 24 -85.54 -14.41 -15.13
N GLY A 25 -85.17 -13.18 -15.49
CA GLY A 25 -86.10 -12.21 -16.05
C GLY A 25 -86.73 -12.68 -17.37
N ASN A 26 -85.94 -13.28 -18.26
CA ASN A 26 -86.45 -13.83 -19.52
C ASN A 26 -87.33 -15.06 -19.28
N ILE A 27 -86.94 -15.97 -18.38
CA ILE A 27 -87.75 -17.15 -18.04
C ILE A 27 -89.06 -16.74 -17.35
N ALA A 28 -89.03 -15.79 -16.44
CA ALA A 28 -90.22 -15.27 -15.75
C ALA A 28 -91.18 -14.60 -16.74
N PHE A 29 -90.66 -13.87 -17.73
CA PHE A 29 -91.47 -13.29 -18.80
C PHE A 29 -92.21 -14.37 -19.62
N LEU A 30 -91.54 -15.47 -19.96
CA LEU A 30 -92.18 -16.61 -20.62
C LEU A 30 -93.23 -17.29 -19.73
N PHE A 31 -92.94 -17.43 -18.44
CA PHE A 31 -93.87 -18.04 -17.49
C PHE A 31 -95.15 -17.22 -17.33
N LEU A 32 -95.07 -15.90 -17.44
CA LEU A 32 -96.23 -15.01 -17.43
C LEU A 32 -97.20 -15.33 -18.59
N PHE A 33 -96.69 -15.54 -19.80
CA PHE A 33 -97.50 -15.99 -20.94
C PHE A 33 -98.19 -17.33 -20.67
N GLN A 34 -97.48 -18.28 -20.05
CA GLN A 34 -98.04 -19.60 -19.73
C GLN A 34 -99.15 -19.50 -18.68
N VAL A 35 -98.95 -18.69 -17.63
CA VAL A 35 -99.97 -18.44 -16.59
C VAL A 35 -101.19 -17.74 -17.20
N ALA A 36 -100.99 -16.74 -18.05
CA ALA A 36 -102.08 -16.05 -18.74
C ALA A 36 -102.87 -17.00 -19.66
N ASN A 37 -102.18 -17.88 -20.38
CA ASN A 37 -102.83 -18.89 -21.23
C ASN A 37 -103.64 -19.90 -20.40
N PHE A 38 -103.08 -20.38 -19.29
CA PHE A 38 -103.78 -21.28 -18.36
C PHE A 38 -105.01 -20.62 -17.72
N TYR A 39 -104.92 -19.34 -17.36
CA TYR A 39 -106.05 -18.57 -16.85
C TYR A 39 -107.18 -18.46 -17.89
N LEU A 40 -106.84 -18.16 -19.16
CA LEU A 40 -107.83 -18.15 -20.24
C LEU A 40 -108.45 -19.53 -20.49
N PHE A 41 -107.66 -20.60 -20.41
CA PHE A 41 -108.18 -21.95 -20.52
C PHE A 41 -109.24 -22.26 -19.45
N TYR A 42 -108.98 -21.87 -18.19
CA TYR A 42 -109.95 -22.02 -17.11
C TYR A 42 -111.24 -21.21 -17.37
N GLN A 43 -111.13 -19.99 -17.90
CA GLN A 43 -112.29 -19.19 -18.28
C GLN A 43 -113.09 -19.83 -19.44
N VAL A 44 -112.42 -20.32 -20.48
CA VAL A 44 -113.06 -21.01 -21.62
C VAL A 44 -113.82 -22.25 -21.16
N ALA A 45 -113.26 -23.01 -20.20
CA ALA A 45 -113.87 -24.22 -19.65
C ALA A 45 -115.10 -23.95 -18.75
N SER A 46 -115.20 -22.75 -18.18
CA SER A 46 -116.29 -22.35 -17.27
C SER A 46 -117.33 -21.40 -17.93
N ALA A 47 -117.11 -20.97 -19.16
CA ALA A 47 -117.97 -20.02 -19.87
C ALA A 47 -119.22 -20.67 -20.50
N PRO A 48 -120.37 -19.97 -20.54
CA PRO A 48 -121.56 -20.41 -21.27
C PRO A 48 -121.33 -20.42 -22.80
N SER A 49 -122.10 -21.23 -23.53
CA SER A 49 -121.87 -21.57 -24.94
C SER A 49 -121.76 -20.38 -25.92
N GLY A 50 -122.30 -19.20 -25.58
CA GLY A 50 -122.23 -17.99 -26.41
C GLY A 50 -120.88 -17.25 -26.38
N GLU A 51 -120.11 -17.34 -25.30
CA GLU A 51 -118.83 -16.61 -25.13
C GLU A 51 -117.59 -17.48 -25.40
N GLN A 52 -117.79 -18.80 -25.45
CA GLN A 52 -116.73 -19.79 -25.57
C GLN A 52 -115.87 -19.61 -26.84
N THR A 53 -116.46 -19.19 -27.96
CA THR A 53 -115.76 -19.00 -29.24
C THR A 53 -114.79 -17.81 -29.20
N SER A 54 -115.18 -16.69 -28.59
CA SER A 54 -114.33 -15.49 -28.45
C SER A 54 -113.15 -15.77 -27.52
N LEU A 55 -113.41 -16.35 -26.34
CA LEU A 55 -112.38 -16.69 -25.37
C LEU A 55 -111.40 -17.76 -25.93
N PHE A 56 -111.89 -18.72 -26.71
CA PHE A 56 -111.05 -19.70 -27.39
C PHE A 56 -110.11 -19.04 -28.41
N SER A 57 -110.60 -18.08 -29.21
CA SER A 57 -109.76 -17.35 -30.17
C SER A 57 -108.66 -16.52 -29.49
N ALA A 58 -108.96 -15.91 -28.33
CA ALA A 58 -107.99 -15.18 -27.51
C ALA A 58 -106.93 -16.12 -26.92
N MET A 59 -107.34 -17.31 -26.45
CA MET A 59 -106.42 -18.35 -25.95
C MET A 59 -105.47 -18.84 -27.04
N VAL A 60 -105.98 -19.11 -28.25
CA VAL A 60 -105.16 -19.51 -29.40
C VAL A 60 -104.18 -18.41 -29.79
N THR A 61 -104.62 -17.14 -29.80
CA THR A 61 -103.75 -15.99 -30.11
C THR A 61 -102.63 -15.86 -29.09
N LEU A 62 -102.92 -15.96 -27.79
CA LEU A 62 -101.91 -15.94 -26.73
C LEU A 62 -100.96 -17.14 -26.79
N PHE A 63 -101.44 -18.32 -27.21
CA PHE A 63 -100.59 -19.49 -27.41
C PHE A 63 -99.59 -19.29 -28.56
N VAL A 64 -100.06 -18.74 -29.68
CA VAL A 64 -99.21 -18.38 -30.83
C VAL A 64 -98.17 -17.33 -30.41
N LEU A 65 -98.58 -16.26 -29.72
CA LEU A 65 -97.67 -15.24 -29.19
C LEU A 65 -96.66 -15.82 -28.19
N GLY A 66 -97.09 -16.74 -27.32
CA GLY A 66 -96.22 -17.45 -26.38
C GLY A 66 -95.17 -18.30 -27.10
N THR A 67 -95.55 -18.97 -28.19
CA THR A 67 -94.63 -19.76 -29.03
C THR A 67 -93.58 -18.88 -29.70
N PHE A 68 -93.98 -17.72 -30.25
CA PHE A 68 -93.04 -16.73 -30.80
C PHE A 68 -92.13 -16.14 -29.72
N SER A 69 -92.67 -15.81 -28.55
CA SER A 69 -91.90 -15.31 -27.41
C SER A 69 -90.85 -16.34 -26.94
N PHE A 70 -91.22 -17.62 -26.93
CA PHE A 70 -90.31 -18.72 -26.60
C PHE A 70 -89.16 -18.85 -27.62
N ALA A 71 -89.48 -18.85 -28.92
CA ALA A 71 -88.46 -18.88 -29.97
C ALA A 71 -87.53 -17.65 -29.90
N PHE A 72 -88.09 -16.46 -29.64
CA PHE A 72 -87.33 -15.23 -29.43
C PHE A 72 -86.40 -15.34 -28.22
N THR A 73 -86.86 -15.93 -27.12
CA THR A 73 -86.06 -16.06 -25.88
C THR A 73 -84.89 -17.02 -26.07
N ILE A 74 -85.07 -18.12 -26.81
CA ILE A 74 -83.96 -19.02 -27.20
C ILE A 74 -82.91 -18.26 -28.02
N PHE A 75 -83.35 -17.52 -29.04
CA PHE A 75 -82.45 -16.70 -29.86
C PHE A 75 -81.74 -15.63 -29.03
N TYR A 76 -82.46 -14.96 -28.14
CA TYR A 76 -81.93 -13.93 -27.27
C TYR A 76 -80.92 -14.49 -26.26
N LEU A 77 -81.20 -15.60 -25.59
CA LEU A 77 -80.26 -16.26 -24.67
C LEU A 77 -79.01 -16.77 -25.40
N HIS A 78 -79.16 -17.29 -26.61
CA HIS A 78 -78.01 -17.64 -27.46
C HIS A 78 -77.12 -16.41 -27.69
N TYR A 79 -77.71 -15.29 -28.10
CA TYR A 79 -76.97 -14.06 -28.33
C TYR A 79 -76.36 -13.48 -27.04
N LEU A 80 -77.05 -13.59 -25.90
CA LEU A 80 -76.63 -13.04 -24.62
C LEU A 80 -75.48 -13.83 -23.96
N ILE A 81 -75.43 -15.15 -24.14
CA ILE A 81 -74.42 -16.02 -23.52
C ILE A 81 -73.32 -16.41 -24.50
N VAL A 82 -73.69 -16.91 -25.69
CA VAL A 82 -72.71 -17.54 -26.60
C VAL A 82 -71.80 -16.50 -27.24
N ARG A 83 -72.31 -15.31 -27.56
CA ARG A 83 -71.50 -14.26 -28.19
C ARG A 83 -70.40 -13.74 -27.25
N PRO A 84 -70.66 -13.34 -25.98
CA PRO A 84 -69.59 -12.95 -25.06
C PRO A 84 -68.57 -14.06 -24.81
N VAL A 85 -69.04 -15.30 -24.62
CA VAL A 85 -68.15 -16.46 -24.39
C VAL A 85 -67.21 -16.68 -25.58
N ARG A 86 -67.72 -16.64 -26.81
CA ARG A 86 -66.89 -16.76 -28.02
C ARG A 86 -65.88 -15.62 -28.12
N ALA A 87 -66.30 -14.38 -27.87
CA ALA A 87 -65.38 -13.24 -27.93
C ALA A 87 -64.24 -13.34 -26.90
N LEU A 88 -64.52 -13.83 -25.69
CA LEU A 88 -63.48 -14.09 -24.69
C LEU A 88 -62.55 -15.22 -25.14
N LEU A 89 -63.10 -16.34 -25.65
CA LEU A 89 -62.31 -17.46 -26.16
C LEU A 89 -61.42 -17.06 -27.34
N ASP A 90 -61.96 -16.30 -28.30
CA ASP A 90 -61.22 -15.84 -29.47
C ASP A 90 -60.05 -14.94 -29.05
N THR A 91 -60.28 -14.04 -28.08
CA THR A 91 -59.21 -13.18 -27.54
C THR A 91 -58.15 -13.99 -26.79
N LEU A 92 -58.54 -14.99 -25.99
CA LEU A 92 -57.58 -15.86 -25.28
C LEU A 92 -56.78 -16.74 -26.25
N ASN A 93 -57.41 -17.25 -27.31
CA ASN A 93 -56.73 -17.99 -28.37
C ASN A 93 -55.73 -17.10 -29.10
N ASP A 94 -56.10 -15.86 -29.43
CA ASP A 94 -55.20 -14.89 -30.05
C ASP A 94 -53.97 -14.63 -29.17
N ILE A 95 -54.18 -14.40 -27.87
CA ILE A 95 -53.10 -14.24 -26.88
C ILE A 95 -52.16 -15.46 -26.88
N ASN A 96 -52.71 -16.67 -26.86
CA ASN A 96 -51.92 -17.90 -26.90
C ASN A 96 -51.13 -18.06 -28.21
N HIS A 97 -51.69 -17.65 -29.35
CA HIS A 97 -51.01 -17.66 -30.65
C HIS A 97 -49.90 -16.61 -30.75
N THR A 98 -50.06 -15.46 -30.11
CA THR A 98 -49.03 -14.40 -30.01
C THR A 98 -47.93 -14.68 -28.99
N GLN A 99 -47.66 -15.95 -28.67
CA GLN A 99 -46.63 -16.38 -27.69
C GLN A 99 -46.80 -15.76 -26.29
N GLY A 100 -48.04 -15.47 -25.89
CA GLY A 100 -48.33 -14.88 -24.59
C GLY A 100 -48.03 -13.39 -24.52
N ASP A 101 -48.31 -12.63 -25.58
CA ASP A 101 -48.33 -11.18 -25.51
C ASP A 101 -49.38 -10.70 -24.49
N LEU A 102 -48.89 -10.28 -23.32
CA LEU A 102 -49.69 -9.79 -22.21
C LEU A 102 -50.19 -8.35 -22.42
N SER A 103 -49.98 -7.76 -23.59
CA SER A 103 -50.47 -6.41 -23.94
C SER A 103 -51.95 -6.42 -24.32
N THR A 104 -52.44 -7.54 -24.85
CA THR A 104 -53.85 -7.71 -25.23
C THR A 104 -54.74 -7.81 -23.98
N ARG A 105 -55.97 -7.31 -24.10
CA ARG A 105 -56.94 -7.21 -22.99
C ARG A 105 -58.25 -7.86 -23.40
N LEU A 106 -58.89 -8.56 -22.47
CA LEU A 106 -60.22 -9.10 -22.68
C LEU A 106 -61.25 -7.97 -22.78
N PRO A 107 -62.19 -8.06 -23.73
CA PRO A 107 -63.21 -7.03 -23.93
C PRO A 107 -64.32 -7.08 -22.86
N SER A 108 -64.75 -5.91 -22.39
CA SER A 108 -65.78 -5.76 -21.34
C SER A 108 -67.13 -5.32 -21.92
N PHE A 109 -67.85 -6.23 -22.58
CA PHE A 109 -69.07 -5.89 -23.35
C PHE A 109 -70.34 -5.71 -22.49
N THR A 110 -70.46 -6.40 -21.36
CA THR A 110 -71.72 -6.54 -20.60
C THR A 110 -71.59 -5.97 -19.19
N ARG A 111 -72.71 -5.79 -18.49
CA ARG A 111 -72.69 -5.41 -17.06
C ARG A 111 -72.77 -6.57 -16.07
N ASP A 112 -72.56 -7.79 -16.52
CA ASP A 112 -72.68 -9.02 -15.75
C ASP A 112 -71.31 -9.67 -15.41
N GLU A 113 -71.35 -10.90 -14.91
CA GLU A 113 -70.22 -11.70 -14.48
C GLU A 113 -69.14 -11.86 -15.59
N PHE A 114 -69.50 -11.76 -16.88
CA PHE A 114 -68.51 -11.80 -17.97
C PHE A 114 -67.55 -10.60 -17.95
N ARG A 115 -68.04 -9.42 -17.55
CA ARG A 115 -67.18 -8.25 -17.37
C ARG A 115 -66.30 -8.38 -16.14
N GLU A 116 -66.81 -8.93 -15.04
CA GLU A 116 -65.99 -9.19 -13.85
C GLU A 116 -64.81 -10.13 -14.18
N VAL A 117 -65.07 -11.21 -14.95
CA VAL A 117 -64.02 -12.10 -15.44
C VAL A 117 -63.00 -11.37 -16.32
N SER A 118 -63.48 -10.51 -17.23
CA SER A 118 -62.61 -9.73 -18.14
C SER A 118 -61.73 -8.75 -17.37
N GLU A 119 -62.29 -8.02 -16.40
CA GLU A 119 -61.58 -7.08 -15.54
C GLU A 119 -60.54 -7.80 -14.66
N ALA A 120 -60.90 -8.93 -14.05
CA ALA A 120 -60.00 -9.73 -13.22
C ALA A 120 -58.81 -10.29 -14.04
N TYR A 121 -59.09 -10.80 -15.26
CA TYR A 121 -58.03 -11.26 -16.16
C TYR A 121 -57.11 -10.11 -16.58
N ASN A 122 -57.67 -8.96 -16.93
CA ASN A 122 -56.88 -7.79 -17.35
C ASN A 122 -55.96 -7.29 -16.25
N LEU A 123 -56.41 -7.30 -14.99
CA LEU A 123 -55.59 -7.00 -13.82
C LEU A 123 -54.46 -8.02 -13.66
N PHE A 124 -54.77 -9.32 -13.76
CA PHE A 124 -53.79 -10.39 -13.69
C PHE A 124 -52.71 -10.27 -14.79
N ALA A 125 -53.11 -10.05 -16.04
CA ALA A 125 -52.21 -9.85 -17.16
C ALA A 125 -51.32 -8.60 -16.98
N GLY A 126 -51.86 -7.51 -16.42
CA GLY A 126 -51.09 -6.31 -16.07
C GLY A 126 -50.01 -6.58 -15.02
N ASN A 127 -50.35 -7.33 -13.97
CA ASN A 127 -49.41 -7.72 -12.93
C ASN A 127 -48.30 -8.65 -13.47
N LEU A 128 -48.66 -9.62 -14.31
CA LEU A 128 -47.68 -10.49 -14.98
C LEU A 128 -46.75 -9.70 -15.89
N ASN A 129 -47.26 -8.75 -16.68
CA ASN A 129 -46.42 -7.92 -17.54
C ASN A 129 -45.41 -7.09 -16.71
N THR A 130 -45.85 -6.55 -15.56
CA THR A 130 -44.96 -5.83 -14.64
C THR A 130 -43.87 -6.75 -14.08
N LEU A 131 -44.23 -7.96 -13.65
CA LEU A 131 -43.29 -8.95 -13.14
C LEU A 131 -42.26 -9.36 -14.19
N VAL A 132 -42.70 -9.66 -15.42
CA VAL A 132 -41.82 -10.03 -16.53
C VAL A 132 -40.86 -8.89 -16.86
N ASN A 133 -41.35 -7.65 -16.94
CA ASN A 133 -40.49 -6.48 -17.16
C ASN A 133 -39.46 -6.27 -16.04
N GLN A 134 -39.82 -6.58 -14.79
CA GLN A 134 -38.88 -6.50 -13.68
C GLN A 134 -37.79 -7.57 -13.80
N ILE A 135 -38.16 -8.82 -14.15
CA ILE A 135 -37.21 -9.90 -14.42
C ILE A 135 -36.24 -9.51 -15.54
N TYR A 136 -36.73 -8.92 -16.64
CA TYR A 136 -35.87 -8.43 -17.72
C TYR A 136 -34.88 -7.37 -17.25
N LYS A 137 -35.34 -6.38 -16.46
CA LYS A 137 -34.47 -5.33 -15.91
C LYS A 137 -33.42 -5.91 -14.96
N ASP A 138 -33.78 -6.88 -14.15
CA ASP A 138 -32.85 -7.50 -13.19
C ASP A 138 -31.84 -8.41 -13.91
N ALA A 139 -32.26 -9.10 -14.98
CA ALA A 139 -31.36 -9.86 -15.85
C ALA A 139 -30.35 -8.96 -16.57
N ASP A 140 -30.79 -7.80 -17.08
CA ASP A 140 -29.92 -6.81 -17.71
C ASP A 140 -28.90 -6.24 -16.71
N LYS A 141 -29.33 -5.86 -15.51
CA LYS A 141 -28.40 -5.45 -14.43
C LYS A 141 -27.40 -6.54 -14.06
N SER A 142 -27.84 -7.79 -13.98
CA SER A 142 -26.97 -8.94 -13.70
C SER A 142 -25.92 -9.14 -14.81
N SER A 143 -26.32 -8.99 -16.07
CA SER A 143 -25.40 -9.03 -17.22
C SER A 143 -24.36 -7.91 -17.16
N GLN A 144 -24.80 -6.67 -16.89
CA GLN A 144 -23.90 -5.52 -16.72
C GLN A 144 -22.92 -5.72 -15.56
N ALA A 145 -23.39 -6.19 -14.41
CA ALA A 145 -22.55 -6.50 -13.25
C ALA A 145 -21.50 -7.57 -13.58
N SER A 146 -21.88 -8.60 -14.34
CA SER A 146 -20.97 -9.65 -14.80
C SER A 146 -19.89 -9.10 -15.73
N GLN A 147 -20.24 -8.17 -16.63
CA GLN A 147 -19.29 -7.52 -17.52
C GLN A 147 -18.28 -6.64 -16.76
N VAL A 148 -18.75 -5.88 -15.76
CA VAL A 148 -17.88 -5.08 -14.88
C VAL A 148 -16.94 -6.00 -14.09
N MET A 149 -17.45 -7.10 -13.56
CA MET A 149 -16.64 -8.09 -12.85
C MET A 149 -15.55 -8.69 -13.76
N ALA A 150 -15.90 -9.03 -15.00
CA ALA A 150 -14.92 -9.55 -15.96
C ALA A 150 -13.79 -8.54 -16.26
N SER A 151 -14.13 -7.24 -16.38
CA SER A 151 -13.13 -6.18 -16.52
C SER A 151 -12.24 -6.07 -15.28
N ALA A 152 -12.83 -6.07 -14.08
CA ALA A 152 -12.08 -5.98 -12.83
C ALA A 152 -11.11 -7.17 -12.67
N VAL A 153 -11.54 -8.39 -13.02
CA VAL A 153 -10.67 -9.57 -13.01
C VAL A 153 -9.50 -9.43 -13.98
N LYS A 154 -9.73 -8.85 -15.16
CA LYS A 154 -8.65 -8.57 -16.13
C LYS A 154 -7.64 -7.56 -15.57
N ASP A 155 -8.11 -6.50 -14.92
CA ASP A 155 -7.26 -5.48 -14.31
C ASP A 155 -6.42 -6.06 -13.16
N VAL A 156 -7.03 -6.87 -12.29
CA VAL A 156 -6.33 -7.59 -11.21
C VAL A 156 -5.24 -8.50 -11.78
N ASN A 157 -5.52 -9.26 -12.85
CA ASN A 157 -4.52 -10.09 -13.49
C ASN A 157 -3.34 -9.26 -14.05
N GLY A 158 -3.60 -8.07 -14.59
CA GLY A 158 -2.56 -7.13 -14.98
C GLY A 158 -1.69 -6.68 -13.80
N GLN A 159 -2.32 -6.32 -12.68
CA GLN A 159 -1.61 -5.91 -11.46
C GLN A 159 -0.77 -7.03 -10.84
N VAL A 160 -1.23 -8.29 -10.90
CA VAL A 160 -0.46 -9.44 -10.42
C VAL A 160 0.88 -9.57 -11.16
N ALA A 161 0.92 -9.32 -12.47
CA ALA A 161 2.17 -9.35 -13.23
C ALA A 161 3.14 -8.25 -12.76
N THR A 162 2.65 -7.04 -12.53
CA THR A 162 3.45 -5.93 -11.97
C THR A 162 3.94 -6.25 -10.55
N GLN A 163 3.08 -6.81 -9.69
CA GLN A 163 3.45 -7.17 -8.33
C GLN A 163 4.51 -8.28 -8.30
N LYS A 164 4.43 -9.24 -9.22
CA LYS A 164 5.47 -10.28 -9.39
C LYS A 164 6.81 -9.68 -9.80
N ALA A 165 6.82 -8.74 -10.74
CA ALA A 165 8.05 -8.04 -11.15
C ALA A 165 8.65 -7.25 -9.97
N LEU A 166 7.83 -6.50 -9.24
CA LEU A 166 8.27 -5.76 -8.06
C LEU A 166 8.84 -6.69 -6.99
N SER A 167 8.18 -7.82 -6.72
CA SER A 167 8.68 -8.81 -5.76
C SER A 167 10.03 -9.40 -6.18
N HIS A 168 10.28 -9.57 -7.48
CA HIS A 168 11.56 -10.02 -7.99
C HIS A 168 12.66 -8.98 -7.74
N THR A 169 12.40 -7.71 -8.07
CA THR A 169 13.32 -6.60 -7.82
C THR A 169 13.63 -6.41 -6.33
N ILE A 170 12.63 -6.57 -5.46
CA ILE A 170 12.85 -6.54 -4.00
C ILE A 170 13.79 -7.66 -3.57
N ASN A 171 13.62 -8.88 -4.10
CA ASN A 171 14.47 -10.00 -3.76
C ASN A 171 15.92 -9.81 -4.24
N GLU A 172 16.11 -9.29 -5.46
CA GLU A 172 17.45 -8.93 -5.99
C GLU A 172 18.11 -7.84 -5.15
N SER A 173 17.34 -6.81 -4.76
CA SER A 173 17.82 -5.73 -3.90
C SER A 173 18.22 -6.26 -2.52
N ALA A 174 17.41 -7.15 -1.94
CA ALA A 174 17.71 -7.78 -0.66
C ALA A 174 19.00 -8.62 -0.73
N HIS A 175 19.20 -9.35 -1.84
CA HIS A 175 20.43 -10.11 -2.06
C HIS A 175 21.65 -9.17 -2.14
N THR A 176 21.54 -8.08 -2.90
CA THR A 176 22.61 -7.07 -3.04
C THR A 176 22.97 -6.42 -1.70
N VAL A 177 21.96 -6.09 -0.89
CA VAL A 177 22.15 -5.55 0.46
C VAL A 177 22.84 -6.57 1.37
N SER A 178 22.44 -7.85 1.31
CA SER A 178 23.08 -8.92 2.09
C SER A 178 24.56 -9.06 1.75
N THR A 179 24.92 -9.03 0.46
CA THR A 179 26.32 -9.06 0.02
C THR A 179 27.08 -7.84 0.50
N SER A 180 26.49 -6.64 0.37
CA SER A 180 27.11 -5.39 0.83
C SER A 180 27.39 -5.39 2.34
N ILE A 181 26.49 -5.97 3.14
CA ILE A 181 26.70 -6.14 4.59
C ILE A 181 27.88 -7.07 4.86
N GLY A 182 28.03 -8.17 4.10
CA GLY A 182 29.17 -9.07 4.20
C GLY A 182 30.50 -8.39 3.85
N ASP A 183 30.51 -7.55 2.82
CA ASP A 183 31.68 -6.76 2.43
C ASP A 183 32.04 -5.73 3.51
N ILE A 184 31.05 -5.05 4.09
CA ILE A 184 31.26 -4.10 5.21
C ILE A 184 31.82 -4.81 6.44
N ALA A 185 31.30 -5.98 6.80
CA ALA A 185 31.81 -6.76 7.92
C ALA A 185 33.29 -7.14 7.71
N SER A 186 33.61 -7.66 6.51
CA SER A 186 34.98 -8.02 6.15
C SER A 186 35.94 -6.82 6.17
N ALA A 187 35.49 -5.68 5.66
CA ALA A 187 36.26 -4.43 5.70
C ALA A 187 36.48 -3.95 7.15
N SER A 188 35.45 -4.08 8.00
CA SER A 188 35.55 -3.73 9.43
C SER A 188 36.57 -4.61 10.17
N ASP A 189 36.58 -5.92 9.90
CA ASP A 189 37.57 -6.84 10.47
C ASP A 189 38.99 -6.49 10.02
N GLN A 190 39.17 -6.15 8.74
CA GLN A 190 40.47 -5.72 8.21
C GLN A 190 40.95 -4.42 8.85
N VAL A 191 40.05 -3.45 9.05
CA VAL A 191 40.37 -2.19 9.75
C VAL A 191 40.75 -2.45 11.21
N SER A 192 40.00 -3.33 11.91
CA SER A 192 40.32 -3.71 13.29
C SER A 192 41.72 -4.33 13.40
N SER A 193 42.03 -5.30 12.53
CA SER A 193 43.35 -5.94 12.49
C SER A 193 44.47 -4.94 12.18
N THR A 194 44.25 -4.03 11.24
CA THR A 194 45.22 -2.97 10.90
C THR A 194 45.44 -2.01 12.08
N ASN A 195 44.38 -1.67 12.81
CA ASN A 195 44.49 -0.84 14.01
C ASN A 195 45.27 -1.52 15.13
N GLU A 196 45.09 -2.82 15.34
CA GLU A 196 45.88 -3.59 16.30
C GLU A 196 47.38 -3.56 15.93
N GLN A 197 47.72 -3.78 14.66
CA GLN A 197 49.11 -3.70 14.18
C GLN A 197 49.70 -2.29 14.35
N ASN A 198 48.93 -1.25 14.06
CA ASN A 198 49.33 0.14 14.26
C ASN A 198 49.57 0.44 15.74
N LEU A 199 48.69 -0.05 16.63
CA LEU A 199 48.85 0.10 18.08
C LEU A 199 50.13 -0.58 18.56
N THR A 200 50.39 -1.82 18.15
CA THR A 200 51.64 -2.53 18.47
C THR A 200 52.87 -1.76 17.97
N SER A 201 52.84 -1.25 16.73
CA SER A 201 53.94 -0.48 16.16
C SER A 201 54.17 0.82 16.92
N ALA A 202 53.11 1.53 17.30
CA ALA A 202 53.18 2.75 18.10
C ALA A 202 53.75 2.48 19.50
N THR A 203 53.36 1.38 20.15
CA THR A 203 53.90 0.98 21.46
C THR A 203 55.40 0.69 21.37
N SER A 204 55.84 -0.06 20.36
CA SER A 204 57.27 -0.34 20.16
C SER A 204 58.08 0.92 19.80
N ALA A 205 57.51 1.82 19.01
CA ALA A 205 58.14 3.11 18.72
C ALA A 205 58.32 3.95 20.00
N ASN A 206 57.31 3.96 20.88
CA ASN A 206 57.39 4.66 22.17
C ASN A 206 58.46 4.06 23.09
N GLU A 207 58.58 2.74 23.16
CA GLU A 207 59.65 2.07 23.91
C GLU A 207 61.04 2.43 23.38
N ASN A 208 61.22 2.44 22.05
CA ASN A 208 62.47 2.84 21.42
C ASN A 208 62.84 4.31 21.70
N LEU A 209 61.85 5.20 21.74
CA LEU A 209 62.06 6.61 22.11
C LEU A 209 62.49 6.75 23.58
N LEU A 210 61.88 6.00 24.50
CA LEU A 210 62.28 5.98 25.91
C LEU A 210 63.72 5.46 26.08
N MET A 211 64.10 4.40 25.37
CA MET A 211 65.49 3.91 25.37
C MET A 211 66.46 4.96 24.82
N SER A 212 66.11 5.62 23.71
CA SER A 212 66.92 6.68 23.11
C SER A 212 67.10 7.86 24.08
N GLN A 213 66.05 8.26 24.80
CA GLN A 213 66.11 9.31 25.82
C GLN A 213 67.05 8.95 26.97
N GLN A 214 67.01 7.70 27.45
CA GLN A 214 67.95 7.21 28.48
C GLN A 214 69.39 7.26 27.97
N GLN A 215 69.62 6.90 26.72
CA GLN A 215 70.94 6.90 26.10
C GLN A 215 71.50 8.32 25.94
N ILE A 216 70.66 9.28 25.51
CA ILE A 216 71.02 10.70 25.46
C ILE A 216 71.37 11.20 26.87
N THR A 217 70.58 10.87 27.89
CA THR A 217 70.88 11.26 29.28
C THR A 217 72.25 10.75 29.74
N LYS A 218 72.61 9.50 29.40
CA LYS A 218 73.93 8.93 29.68
C LYS A 218 75.05 9.67 28.93
N ILE A 219 74.84 10.00 27.66
CA ILE A 219 75.81 10.77 26.86
C ILE A 219 76.03 12.16 27.48
N THR A 220 74.98 12.85 27.88
CA THR A 220 75.09 14.16 28.55
C THR A 220 75.90 14.06 29.84
N ALA A 221 75.67 13.03 30.66
CA ALA A 221 76.45 12.79 31.87
C ALA A 221 77.94 12.53 31.57
N LEU A 222 78.24 11.72 30.54
CA LEU A 222 79.62 11.48 30.09
C LEU A 222 80.29 12.75 29.58
N LEU A 223 79.58 13.60 28.83
CA LEU A 223 80.10 14.89 28.37
C LEU A 223 80.40 15.83 29.55
N GLN A 224 79.55 15.85 30.58
CA GLN A 224 79.80 16.64 31.79
C GLN A 224 81.06 16.15 32.53
N GLN A 225 81.22 14.83 32.64
CA GLN A 225 82.42 14.23 33.23
C GLN A 225 83.66 14.55 32.41
N PHE A 226 83.59 14.41 31.08
CA PHE A 226 84.68 14.76 30.18
C PHE A 226 85.08 16.23 30.30
N SER A 227 84.11 17.16 30.34
CA SER A 227 84.39 18.58 30.56
C SER A 227 85.09 18.83 31.90
N THR A 228 84.74 18.09 32.95
CA THR A 228 85.38 18.19 34.26
C THR A 228 86.82 17.69 34.21
N THR A 229 87.06 16.56 33.53
CA THR A 229 88.42 16.02 33.31
C THR A 229 89.30 16.97 32.50
N VAL A 230 88.76 17.57 31.42
CA VAL A 230 89.49 18.56 30.61
C VAL A 230 89.85 19.79 31.43
N LYS A 231 88.93 20.29 32.27
CA LYS A 231 89.21 21.40 33.19
C LYS A 231 90.31 21.04 34.19
N GLY A 232 90.24 19.85 34.80
CA GLY A 232 91.29 19.39 35.71
C GLY A 232 92.66 19.23 35.01
N LEU A 233 92.67 18.81 33.75
CA LEU A 233 93.89 18.76 32.94
C LEU A 233 94.47 20.16 32.69
N GLN A 234 93.61 21.15 32.40
CA GLN A 234 94.01 22.55 32.24
C GLN A 234 94.62 23.10 33.54
N ASP A 235 93.97 22.89 34.68
CA ASP A 235 94.45 23.34 35.99
C ASP A 235 95.81 22.69 36.31
N ASN A 236 95.97 21.39 36.02
CA ASN A 236 97.25 20.70 36.18
C ASN A 236 98.34 21.24 35.24
N ALA A 237 98.01 21.54 33.99
CA ALA A 237 98.96 22.13 33.05
C ALA A 237 99.41 23.53 33.49
N GLU A 238 98.51 24.34 34.07
CA GLU A 238 98.83 25.64 34.64
C GLU A 238 99.72 25.52 35.89
N ASN A 239 99.44 24.55 36.76
CA ASN A 239 100.30 24.24 37.91
C ASN A 239 101.70 23.82 37.45
N VAL A 240 101.81 22.95 36.43
CA VAL A 240 103.10 22.57 35.85
C VAL A 240 103.83 23.78 35.29
N ARG A 241 103.15 24.67 34.56
CA ARG A 241 103.75 25.91 34.04
C ARG A 241 104.26 26.82 35.15
N SER A 242 103.53 26.94 36.25
CA SER A 242 103.96 27.69 37.44
C SER A 242 105.24 27.11 38.06
N ILE A 243 105.31 25.78 38.20
CA ILE A 243 106.50 25.08 38.68
C ILE A 243 107.67 25.30 37.71
N LEU A 244 107.47 25.17 36.40
CA LEU A 244 108.51 25.40 35.40
C LEU A 244 109.06 26.83 35.44
N SER A 245 108.19 27.84 35.62
CA SER A 245 108.61 29.23 35.81
C SER A 245 109.42 29.42 37.10
N MET A 246 109.06 28.74 38.18
CA MET A 246 109.83 28.74 39.42
C MET A 246 111.22 28.09 39.22
N VAL A 247 111.28 26.98 38.48
CA VAL A 247 112.55 26.29 38.15
C VAL A 247 113.43 27.16 37.25
N GLU A 248 112.85 27.85 36.27
CA GLU A 248 113.55 28.85 35.46
C GLU A 248 114.12 29.96 36.35
N GLY A 249 113.32 30.49 37.28
CA GLY A 249 113.78 31.47 38.27
C GLY A 249 114.93 30.95 39.15
N PHE A 250 114.89 29.69 39.58
CA PHE A 250 116.00 29.06 40.32
C PHE A 250 117.23 28.87 39.44
N ALA A 251 117.05 28.50 38.16
CA ALA A 251 118.14 28.35 37.21
C ALA A 251 118.85 29.68 36.96
N ASP A 252 118.09 30.77 36.77
CA ASP A 252 118.64 32.12 36.61
C ASP A 252 119.38 32.61 37.86
N GLN A 253 118.82 32.38 39.05
CA GLN A 253 119.50 32.67 40.31
C GLN A 253 120.79 31.86 40.47
N THR A 254 120.76 30.58 40.11
CA THR A 254 121.94 29.69 40.17
C THR A 254 123.00 30.12 39.15
N ASN A 255 122.59 30.54 37.94
CA ASN A 255 123.46 31.10 36.91
C ASN A 255 124.14 32.40 37.39
N LEU A 256 123.41 33.29 38.05
CA LEU A 256 123.96 34.49 38.67
C LEU A 256 124.94 34.19 39.82
N LEU A 257 124.59 33.24 40.69
CA LEU A 257 125.48 32.78 41.77
C LEU A 257 126.76 32.17 41.22
N ALA A 258 126.64 31.33 40.18
CA ALA A 258 127.78 30.70 39.50
C ALA A 258 128.65 31.74 38.78
N LEU A 259 128.06 32.76 38.15
CA LEU A 259 128.79 33.86 37.54
C LEU A 259 129.59 34.66 38.59
N ASN A 260 128.97 35.00 39.73
CA ASN A 260 129.65 35.67 40.84
C ASN A 260 130.80 34.82 41.40
N ALA A 261 130.58 33.51 41.55
CA ALA A 261 131.62 32.57 41.99
C ALA A 261 132.77 32.45 40.98
N ALA A 262 132.48 32.42 39.67
CA ALA A 262 133.49 32.38 38.61
C ALA A 262 134.35 33.65 38.58
N ILE A 263 133.72 34.83 38.77
CA ILE A 263 134.42 36.12 38.88
C ILE A 263 135.37 36.11 40.08
N GLU A 264 134.90 35.69 41.26
CA GLU A 264 135.74 35.69 42.46
C GLU A 264 136.84 34.62 42.41
N ALA A 265 136.57 33.47 41.77
CA ALA A 265 137.58 32.45 41.51
C ALA A 265 138.68 32.94 40.54
N ALA A 266 138.32 33.71 39.50
CA ALA A 266 139.28 34.37 38.63
C ALA A 266 140.13 35.43 39.37
N ARG A 267 139.52 36.11 40.36
CA ARG A 267 140.17 37.11 41.21
C ARG A 267 141.21 36.51 42.17
N ALA A 268 141.02 35.27 42.59
CA ALA A 268 141.95 34.51 43.46
C ALA A 268 143.17 33.90 42.72
N GLY A 269 143.27 34.06 41.40
CA GLY A 269 144.42 33.61 40.60
C GLY A 269 144.63 32.09 40.65
N ASP A 270 145.88 31.64 40.75
CA ASP A 270 146.25 30.21 40.71
C ASP A 270 145.60 29.36 41.82
N ALA A 271 145.25 29.96 42.96
CA ALA A 271 144.55 29.28 44.07
C ALA A 271 143.07 28.99 43.76
N GLY A 272 142.44 29.74 42.84
CA GLY A 272 141.02 29.65 42.51
C GLY A 272 140.67 28.75 41.32
N ARG A 273 141.66 28.19 40.63
CA ARG A 273 141.48 27.53 39.32
C ARG A 273 140.53 26.33 39.34
N GLY A 274 140.56 25.53 40.42
CA GLY A 274 139.62 24.41 40.60
C GLY A 274 138.18 24.86 40.83
N PHE A 275 137.99 25.95 41.58
CA PHE A 275 136.67 26.55 41.82
C PHE A 275 136.08 27.21 40.57
N ALA A 276 136.93 27.83 39.73
CA ALA A 276 136.49 28.44 38.47
C ALA A 276 135.88 27.41 37.50
N VAL A 277 136.49 26.23 37.39
CA VAL A 277 135.98 25.14 36.53
C VAL A 277 134.62 24.64 37.01
N VAL A 278 134.44 24.46 38.32
CA VAL A 278 133.16 24.04 38.89
C VAL A 278 132.10 25.13 38.71
N ALA A 279 132.46 26.41 38.87
CA ALA A 279 131.54 27.52 38.67
C ALA A 279 131.05 27.62 37.21
N ASP A 280 131.93 27.44 36.22
CA ASP A 280 131.53 27.43 34.80
C ASP A 280 130.67 26.19 34.43
N GLU A 281 130.92 25.03 35.05
CA GLU A 281 130.11 23.84 34.85
C GLU A 281 128.69 24.03 35.43
N VAL A 282 128.58 24.63 36.63
CA VAL A 282 127.29 24.99 37.24
C VAL A 282 126.56 26.03 36.40
N ARG A 283 127.27 27.06 35.89
CA ARG A 283 126.70 28.09 35.00
C ARG A 283 126.11 27.47 33.73
N THR A 284 126.86 26.56 33.11
CA THR A 284 126.43 25.84 31.91
C THR A 284 125.23 24.95 32.18
N LEU A 285 125.18 24.27 33.33
CA LEU A 285 124.06 23.43 33.74
C LEU A 285 122.80 24.26 33.99
N SER A 286 122.92 25.39 34.71
CA SER A 286 121.80 26.31 34.95
C SER A 286 121.24 26.89 33.66
N ALA A 287 122.09 27.28 32.70
CA ALA A 287 121.64 27.75 31.39
C ALA A 287 120.88 26.68 30.59
N LYS A 288 121.32 25.41 30.67
CA LYS A 288 120.60 24.27 30.06
C LYS A 288 119.25 24.02 30.72
N VAL A 289 119.13 24.21 32.03
CA VAL A 289 117.86 24.05 32.76
C VAL A 289 116.86 25.13 32.34
N ALA A 290 117.27 26.40 32.28
CA ALA A 290 116.41 27.51 31.85
C ALA A 290 115.91 27.34 30.39
N ASP A 291 116.79 26.94 29.48
CA ASP A 291 116.43 26.68 28.07
C ASP A 291 115.45 25.49 27.93
N ALA A 292 115.59 24.45 28.77
CA ALA A 292 114.66 23.32 28.77
C ALA A 292 113.27 23.69 29.30
N THR A 293 113.20 24.52 30.36
CA THR A 293 111.92 24.99 30.92
C THR A 293 111.17 25.93 29.99
N GLN A 294 111.87 26.71 29.17
CA GLN A 294 111.25 27.64 28.21
C GLN A 294 110.67 26.95 26.95
N LYS A 295 111.16 25.75 26.62
CA LYS A 295 110.73 24.98 25.43
C LYS A 295 109.51 24.07 25.69
N THR A 296 109.00 24.03 26.91
CA THR A 296 107.91 23.13 27.35
C THR A 296 106.63 23.89 27.65
#